data_AF-A0AAN0JMF3-F1
#
_entry.id   AF-A0AAN0JMF3-F1
#
_cell.length_a   1.000
_cell.length_b   1.000
_cell.length_c   1.000
_cell.angle_alpha   90.00
_cell.angle_beta   90.00
_cell.angle_gamma   90.00
#
_symmetry.space_group_name_H-M   'P 1'
#
loop_
_entity.id
_entity.type
_entity.pdbx_description
1 polymer ?
#
loop_
_entity_poly.entity_id
_entity_poly.type
_entity_poly.pdbx_seq_one_letter_code
_entity_poly.pdbx_strand_id
1 'polypeptide(L)'
;MREYLELKTKFADNEKYTAKLMKEKGQWSHTKETSTKEVQFDYMIPSMGGQFKFPPNTVLVSAVYAVSLSKPLLKRLKLEIQHCVDLRGRPDLAQYLKFAIAPMSTSSLPYQFSIVEGGEFSSNSGYGSIQRNKFCLVCILGEDSTNEDTEEGGDDYGSDSDVDTSSTPPGASGACKESTTKETNLPTNAVSFADTITTPNTDHVNKVHSTGVKEAMTYAGLIYYQEKGVEDLVVFAAARDLNALIEFIKSDFPGAERGQHVYFCFEDNDGCIELKFDTPQEKDITGWTIDPHIKPCRLHRCVVNRFGEANYPLPPSCLISILASPDAVPTLHYSIPLEGVADPVSLYIHRSLQRNPPPPPSTDPTTSSSSSNPITEATPSSTGGASAPATDDVERVKKIINDVLVSHFAVLNDLKMSLSDLGNQLFASGLISDEVRETRSMEKFIGEFKASFNFMDEMSEIQDHCKKFLNSFIAVRGGYANAAKFLRKKWIGAIKTKLGIDFILDI
;
A
#
# COMPACT_ATOMS: atom_id res chain seq x y z
N MET A 1 -12.95 35.83 21.21
CA MET A 1 -11.52 36.14 20.93
C MET A 1 -10.56 35.08 21.50
N ARG A 2 -10.81 34.54 22.71
CA ARG A 2 -10.03 33.45 23.32
C ARG A 2 -10.24 32.10 22.60
N GLU A 3 -11.49 31.78 22.24
CA GLU A 3 -11.85 30.60 21.42
C GLU A 3 -11.24 30.64 20.00
N TYR A 4 -11.10 31.83 19.40
CA TYR A 4 -10.45 31.99 18.09
C TYR A 4 -8.94 31.71 18.14
N LEU A 5 -8.29 32.03 19.27
CA LEU A 5 -6.87 31.77 19.47
C LEU A 5 -6.61 30.29 19.78
N GLU A 6 -7.46 29.65 20.59
CA GLU A 6 -7.41 28.19 20.82
C GLU A 6 -7.70 27.40 19.53
N LEU A 7 -8.64 27.86 18.71
CA LEU A 7 -8.92 27.28 17.41
C LEU A 7 -7.71 27.39 16.49
N LYS A 8 -7.00 28.53 16.49
CA LYS A 8 -5.79 28.76 15.68
C LYS A 8 -4.60 27.92 16.14
N THR A 9 -4.45 27.68 17.45
CA THR A 9 -3.38 26.84 18.00
C THR A 9 -3.64 25.34 17.74
N LYS A 10 -4.89 24.87 17.92
CA LYS A 10 -5.26 23.50 17.56
C LYS A 10 -5.23 23.26 16.05
N PHE A 11 -5.55 24.28 15.25
CA PHE A 11 -5.40 24.26 13.79
C PHE A 11 -3.92 24.14 13.39
N ALA A 12 -3.00 24.83 14.08
CA ALA A 12 -1.56 24.70 13.83
C ALA A 12 -0.99 23.31 14.19
N ASP A 13 -1.55 22.64 15.20
CA ASP A 13 -1.15 21.27 15.55
C ASP A 13 -1.71 20.23 14.57
N ASN A 14 -2.94 20.43 14.09
CA ASN A 14 -3.52 19.58 13.05
C ASN A 14 -2.88 19.86 11.67
N GLU A 15 -2.51 21.10 11.38
CA GLU A 15 -1.73 21.50 10.21
C GLU A 15 -0.30 20.95 10.29
N LYS A 16 0.29 20.83 11.50
CA LYS A 16 1.54 20.08 11.72
C LYS A 16 1.38 18.58 11.50
N TYR A 17 0.27 17.98 11.93
CA TYR A 17 -0.02 16.55 11.72
C TYR A 17 -0.28 16.25 10.23
N THR A 18 -1.03 17.13 9.57
CA THR A 18 -1.30 17.09 8.13
C THR A 18 -0.03 17.39 7.34
N ALA A 19 0.82 18.34 7.77
CA ALA A 19 2.12 18.63 7.17
C ALA A 19 3.13 17.50 7.42
N LYS A 20 3.03 16.77 8.54
CA LYS A 20 3.82 15.55 8.80
C LYS A 20 3.40 14.44 7.82
N LEU A 21 2.10 14.23 7.63
CA LEU A 21 1.56 13.34 6.59
C LEU A 21 1.91 13.81 5.16
N MET A 22 1.89 15.12 4.87
CA MET A 22 2.31 15.69 3.58
C MET A 22 3.82 15.56 3.33
N LYS A 23 4.63 15.67 4.39
CA LYS A 23 6.09 15.54 4.32
C LYS A 23 6.53 14.08 4.19
N GLU A 24 5.74 13.14 4.69
CA GLU A 24 5.94 11.70 4.50
C GLU A 24 5.35 11.19 3.16
N LYS A 25 4.33 11.85 2.59
CA LYS A 25 3.67 11.45 1.32
C LYS A 25 3.99 12.29 0.07
N GLY A 26 4.84 13.32 0.15
CA GLY A 26 5.17 14.24 -0.95
C GLY A 26 5.97 13.66 -2.14
N GLN A 27 5.92 12.35 -2.40
CA GLN A 27 6.60 11.68 -3.52
C GLN A 27 5.67 10.71 -4.27
N TRP A 28 4.53 11.15 -4.82
CA TRP A 28 4.00 10.58 -6.08
C TRP A 28 2.87 11.42 -6.66
N SER A 29 3.05 11.93 -7.89
CA SER A 29 2.00 12.54 -8.70
C SER A 29 1.51 11.53 -9.74
N HIS A 30 0.35 10.88 -9.53
CA HIS A 30 -0.36 10.20 -10.61
C HIS A 30 -1.84 10.63 -10.59
N THR A 31 -2.17 11.61 -11.44
CA THR A 31 -3.52 11.77 -11.98
C THR A 31 -3.36 12.25 -13.41
N LYS A 32 -4.11 11.63 -14.32
CA LYS A 32 -4.03 11.85 -15.77
C LYS A 32 -4.63 13.23 -16.07
N GLU A 33 -3.78 14.22 -16.32
CA GLU A 33 -4.20 15.56 -16.74
C GLU A 33 -4.76 15.53 -18.17
N THR A 34 -5.96 16.07 -18.37
CA THR A 34 -6.35 16.65 -19.66
C THR A 34 -6.18 18.17 -19.57
N SER A 35 -5.22 18.66 -20.34
CA SER A 35 -4.73 20.04 -20.40
C SER A 35 -5.82 21.09 -20.63
N THR A 36 -5.81 22.16 -19.83
CA THR A 36 -5.76 23.54 -20.33
C THR A 36 -5.35 24.48 -19.19
N LYS A 37 -4.43 25.39 -19.49
CA LYS A 37 -3.69 26.27 -18.59
C LYS A 37 -4.58 26.96 -17.52
N GLU A 38 -4.00 27.10 -16.32
CA GLU A 38 -4.47 27.84 -15.13
C GLU A 38 -5.44 27.13 -14.15
N VAL A 39 -5.08 25.96 -13.63
CA VAL A 39 -5.51 25.55 -12.27
C VAL A 39 -4.41 24.66 -11.65
N GLN A 40 -3.72 25.17 -10.62
CA GLN A 40 -2.73 24.40 -9.85
C GLN A 40 -3.48 23.63 -8.75
N PHE A 41 -3.59 22.31 -8.87
CA PHE A 41 -4.14 21.42 -7.84
C PHE A 41 -3.03 21.08 -6.81
N ASP A 42 -3.27 21.30 -5.52
CA ASP A 42 -2.29 21.07 -4.43
C ASP A 42 -2.53 19.76 -3.64
N TYR A 43 -2.84 18.64 -4.32
CA TYR A 43 -3.06 17.26 -3.81
C TYR A 43 -4.50 16.80 -3.54
N MET A 44 -4.73 15.54 -3.90
CA MET A 44 -5.86 14.68 -3.51
C MET A 44 -5.26 13.46 -2.80
N ILE A 45 -5.20 13.46 -1.46
CA ILE A 45 -4.60 12.34 -0.69
C ILE A 45 -5.73 11.44 -0.18
N PRO A 46 -5.73 10.13 -0.46
CA PRO A 46 -6.60 9.19 0.24
C PRO A 46 -6.21 9.19 1.72
N SER A 47 -7.11 9.66 2.57
CA SER A 47 -6.98 9.64 4.02
C SER A 47 -7.23 8.20 4.48
N MET A 48 -6.15 7.51 4.85
CA MET A 48 -6.17 6.19 5.47
C MET A 48 -6.27 6.26 7.01
N GLY A 49 -6.91 7.32 7.52
CA GLY A 49 -7.07 7.50 8.96
C GLY A 49 -7.79 8.80 9.30
N GLY A 50 -9.01 8.66 9.80
CA GLY A 50 -9.79 9.74 10.40
C GLY A 50 -11.04 9.20 11.09
N GLN A 51 -11.54 9.92 12.10
CA GLN A 51 -12.86 9.64 12.67
C GLN A 51 -13.89 10.27 11.73
N PHE A 52 -14.55 9.44 10.92
CA PHE A 52 -15.54 9.89 9.93
C PHE A 52 -16.93 9.43 10.34
N LYS A 53 -17.92 10.30 10.18
CA LYS A 53 -19.33 9.95 10.34
C LYS A 53 -20.06 10.24 9.04
N PHE A 54 -20.49 9.18 8.37
CA PHE A 54 -21.23 9.24 7.12
C PHE A 54 -22.75 9.32 7.37
N PRO A 55 -23.54 9.86 6.42
CA PRO A 55 -25.00 9.80 6.45
C PRO A 55 -25.52 8.37 6.66
N PRO A 56 -26.67 8.20 7.35
CA PRO A 56 -27.28 6.88 7.53
C PRO A 56 -27.66 6.26 6.19
N ASN A 57 -27.84 4.94 6.16
CA ASN A 57 -28.22 4.18 4.96
C ASN A 57 -27.24 4.36 3.78
N THR A 58 -25.97 4.64 4.08
CA THR A 58 -24.92 4.75 3.07
C THR A 58 -23.73 3.86 3.37
N VAL A 59 -23.03 3.45 2.32
CA VAL A 59 -21.78 2.71 2.40
C VAL A 59 -20.70 3.47 1.64
N LEU A 60 -19.51 3.59 2.25
CA LEU A 60 -18.37 4.21 1.59
C LEU A 60 -17.91 3.35 0.41
N VAL A 61 -17.83 3.93 -0.79
CA VAL A 61 -17.42 3.22 -2.02
C VAL A 61 -16.17 3.82 -2.66
N SER A 62 -15.56 4.83 -2.06
CA SER A 62 -14.26 5.40 -2.47
C SER A 62 -13.35 5.57 -1.26
N ALA A 63 -12.10 5.95 -1.48
CA ALA A 63 -11.32 6.59 -0.41
C ALA A 63 -11.91 7.96 -0.03
N VAL A 64 -11.55 8.46 1.15
CA VAL A 64 -11.84 9.85 1.56
C VAL A 64 -10.67 10.73 1.14
N TYR A 65 -10.93 11.79 0.41
CA TYR A 65 -9.90 12.69 -0.10
C TYR A 65 -9.95 14.05 0.57
N ALA A 66 -8.80 14.53 1.03
CA ALA A 66 -8.66 15.93 1.45
C ALA A 66 -8.38 16.80 0.23
N VAL A 67 -9.20 17.83 0.02
CA VAL A 67 -9.06 18.79 -1.08
C VAL A 67 -8.63 20.12 -0.50
N SER A 68 -7.43 20.56 -0.89
CA SER A 68 -6.88 21.88 -0.51
C SER A 68 -6.75 22.80 -1.70
N LEU A 69 -7.10 24.07 -1.50
CA LEU A 69 -6.93 25.13 -2.48
C LEU A 69 -6.10 26.24 -1.85
N SER A 70 -4.85 26.38 -2.28
CA SER A 70 -3.94 27.42 -1.79
C SER A 70 -4.32 28.83 -2.25
N LYS A 71 -5.09 28.95 -3.33
CA LYS A 71 -5.59 30.22 -3.88
C LYS A 71 -7.05 30.09 -4.34
N PRO A 72 -7.83 31.20 -4.30
CA PRO A 72 -9.15 31.24 -4.93
C PRO A 72 -9.01 30.90 -6.42
N LEU A 73 -9.76 29.91 -6.88
CA LEU A 73 -9.69 29.48 -8.28
C LEU A 73 -10.51 30.40 -9.18
N LEU A 74 -9.96 30.74 -10.35
CA LEU A 74 -10.67 31.49 -11.39
C LEU A 74 -11.76 30.64 -12.09
N LYS A 75 -11.63 29.31 -12.04
CA LYS A 75 -12.59 28.32 -12.57
C LYS A 75 -12.86 27.25 -11.51
N ARG A 76 -14.04 26.63 -11.54
CA ARG A 76 -14.37 25.53 -10.61
C ARG A 76 -13.46 24.33 -10.88
N LEU A 77 -12.91 23.75 -9.82
CA LEU A 77 -12.07 22.55 -9.88
C LEU A 77 -12.92 21.33 -10.21
N LYS A 78 -12.66 20.62 -11.30
CA LYS A 78 -13.29 19.30 -11.52
C LYS A 78 -12.43 18.24 -10.85
N LEU A 79 -12.96 17.62 -9.79
CA LEU A 79 -12.39 16.45 -9.15
C LEU A 79 -12.91 15.20 -9.85
N GLU A 80 -12.04 14.24 -10.09
CA GLU A 80 -12.38 12.91 -10.60
C GLU A 80 -11.95 11.89 -9.55
N ILE A 81 -12.92 11.16 -9.00
CA ILE A 81 -12.75 10.31 -7.82
C ILE A 81 -13.12 8.89 -8.20
N GLN A 82 -12.23 7.95 -7.90
CA GLN A 82 -12.45 6.52 -8.16
C GLN A 82 -13.40 5.92 -7.11
N HIS A 83 -14.30 5.04 -7.53
CA HIS A 83 -15.13 4.22 -6.66
C HIS A 83 -15.02 2.72 -7.00
N CYS A 84 -15.37 1.87 -6.04
CA CYS A 84 -15.28 0.42 -6.13
C CYS A 84 -16.57 -0.26 -6.58
N VAL A 85 -17.61 0.48 -6.99
CA VAL A 85 -18.85 -0.12 -7.53
C VAL A 85 -18.68 -0.44 -9.02
N ASP A 86 -18.89 -1.70 -9.42
CA ASP A 86 -18.90 -2.11 -10.82
C ASP A 86 -20.23 -1.77 -11.48
N LEU A 87 -20.20 -0.72 -12.30
CA LEU A 87 -21.35 -0.25 -13.08
C LEU A 87 -21.48 -0.99 -14.42
N ARG A 88 -20.49 -1.82 -14.81
CA ARG A 88 -20.54 -2.55 -16.08
C ARG A 88 -21.68 -3.56 -16.03
N GLY A 89 -22.58 -3.48 -17.01
CA GLY A 89 -23.78 -4.31 -17.07
C GLY A 89 -24.88 -3.92 -16.08
N ARG A 90 -24.64 -2.95 -15.18
CA ARG A 90 -25.62 -2.41 -14.22
C ARG A 90 -25.50 -0.88 -14.09
N PRO A 91 -25.67 -0.12 -15.19
CA PRO A 91 -25.47 1.33 -15.19
C PRO A 91 -26.45 2.06 -14.27
N ASP A 92 -27.63 1.50 -14.01
CA ASP A 92 -28.65 2.06 -13.13
C ASP A 92 -28.17 2.21 -11.69
N LEU A 93 -27.16 1.44 -11.26
CA LEU A 93 -26.57 1.59 -9.93
C LEU A 93 -25.91 2.96 -9.71
N ALA A 94 -25.55 3.67 -10.79
CA ALA A 94 -24.99 5.01 -10.70
C ALA A 94 -25.94 6.01 -10.00
N GLN A 95 -27.27 5.79 -10.07
CA GLN A 95 -28.26 6.67 -9.44
C GLN A 95 -28.20 6.65 -7.90
N TYR A 96 -27.71 5.53 -7.36
CA TYR A 96 -27.53 5.31 -5.93
C TYR A 96 -26.15 5.79 -5.43
N LEU A 97 -25.28 6.27 -6.32
CA LEU A 97 -24.01 6.88 -5.93
C LEU A 97 -24.19 8.37 -5.69
N LYS A 98 -23.61 8.86 -4.59
CA LYS A 98 -23.67 10.26 -4.17
C LYS A 98 -22.31 10.74 -3.72
N PHE A 99 -22.00 12.00 -4.00
CA PHE A 99 -20.86 12.65 -3.36
C PHE A 99 -21.25 13.06 -1.94
N ALA A 100 -20.31 12.89 -1.00
CA ALA A 100 -20.43 13.41 0.34
C ALA A 100 -19.23 14.25 0.71
N ILE A 101 -19.48 15.33 1.45
CA ILE A 101 -18.48 16.32 1.80
C ILE A 101 -18.53 16.62 3.29
N ALA A 102 -17.37 16.72 3.92
CA ALA A 102 -17.22 17.30 5.26
C ALA A 102 -16.42 18.62 5.15
N PRO A 103 -17.00 19.76 5.56
CA PRO A 103 -16.26 21.01 5.69
C PRO A 103 -15.19 20.88 6.78
N MET A 104 -13.96 21.27 6.49
CA MET A 104 -12.87 21.21 7.48
C MET A 104 -12.82 22.44 8.41
N SER A 105 -13.82 23.32 8.31
CA SER A 105 -14.02 24.45 9.24
C SER A 105 -14.62 24.02 10.58
N THR A 106 -15.10 22.78 10.71
CA THR A 106 -15.64 22.24 11.96
C THR A 106 -14.54 21.52 12.74
N SER A 107 -14.19 22.04 13.90
CA SER A 107 -13.13 21.51 14.80
C SER A 107 -13.57 20.29 15.63
N SER A 108 -14.69 19.65 15.28
CA SER A 108 -15.21 18.46 15.96
C SER A 108 -14.83 17.20 15.19
N LEU A 109 -14.14 16.28 15.87
CA LEU A 109 -14.08 14.87 15.47
C LEU A 109 -15.29 14.15 16.11
N PRO A 110 -15.96 13.23 15.40
CA PRO A 110 -15.72 12.81 14.01
C PRO A 110 -16.09 13.89 12.97
N TYR A 111 -15.41 13.90 11.82
CA TYR A 111 -15.81 14.72 10.67
C TYR A 111 -17.17 14.25 10.16
N GLN A 112 -18.15 15.13 10.23
CA GLN A 112 -19.51 14.87 9.78
C GLN A 112 -19.62 15.11 8.28
N PHE A 113 -19.87 14.05 7.51
CA PHE A 113 -20.14 14.13 6.09
C PHE A 113 -21.63 14.37 5.85
N SER A 114 -21.93 15.18 4.84
CA SER A 114 -23.27 15.38 4.31
C SER A 114 -23.28 15.10 2.81
N ILE A 115 -24.34 14.50 2.30
CA ILE A 115 -24.56 14.34 0.86
C ILE A 115 -24.62 15.72 0.21
N VAL A 116 -24.00 15.86 -0.96
CA VAL A 116 -24.08 17.08 -1.76
C VAL A 116 -24.71 16.78 -3.10
N GLU A 117 -25.57 17.70 -3.53
CA GLU A 117 -26.19 17.63 -4.85
C GLU A 117 -25.19 17.97 -5.96
N GLY A 118 -25.37 17.28 -7.09
CA GLY A 118 -24.53 17.41 -8.27
C GLY A 118 -23.34 16.45 -8.31
N GLY A 119 -22.50 16.64 -9.33
CA GLY A 119 -21.54 15.65 -9.76
C GLY A 119 -22.15 14.64 -10.73
N GLU A 120 -21.29 13.90 -11.42
CA GLU A 120 -21.67 12.98 -12.49
C GLU A 120 -20.91 11.67 -12.31
N PHE A 121 -21.62 10.55 -12.41
CA PHE A 121 -21.03 9.22 -12.45
C PHE A 121 -21.10 8.68 -13.87
N SER A 122 -19.96 8.22 -14.39
CA SER A 122 -19.94 7.55 -15.68
C SER A 122 -20.63 6.20 -15.58
N SER A 123 -21.58 5.89 -16.46
CA SER A 123 -22.33 4.64 -16.46
C SER A 123 -21.50 3.38 -16.77
N ASN A 124 -20.24 3.53 -17.16
CA ASN A 124 -19.36 2.45 -17.60
C ASN A 124 -17.92 2.54 -17.04
N SER A 125 -17.69 3.37 -16.03
CA SER A 125 -16.37 3.51 -15.41
C SER A 125 -16.49 3.59 -13.90
N GLY A 126 -15.41 3.23 -13.20
CA GLY A 126 -15.31 3.32 -11.74
C GLY A 126 -14.97 4.72 -11.26
N TYR A 127 -15.46 5.78 -11.93
CA TYR A 127 -15.15 7.16 -11.59
C TYR A 127 -16.40 8.04 -11.54
N GLY A 128 -16.46 8.90 -10.52
CA GLY A 128 -17.36 10.02 -10.44
C GLY A 128 -16.60 11.34 -10.57
N SER A 129 -17.26 12.39 -11.04
CA SER A 129 -16.68 13.72 -11.08
C SER A 129 -17.55 14.78 -10.41
N ILE A 130 -16.94 15.71 -9.66
CA ILE A 130 -17.65 16.79 -8.96
C ILE A 130 -16.86 18.10 -9.03
N GLN A 131 -17.58 19.22 -9.12
CA GLN A 131 -16.96 20.54 -9.12
C GLN A 131 -16.80 21.10 -7.70
N ARG A 132 -15.60 21.58 -7.36
CA ARG A 132 -15.27 22.16 -6.04
C ARG A 132 -14.50 23.47 -6.15
N ASN A 133 -14.66 24.32 -5.14
CA ASN A 133 -13.97 25.61 -5.02
C ASN A 133 -13.66 26.00 -3.56
N LYS A 134 -13.88 25.08 -2.62
CA LYS A 134 -13.58 25.26 -1.19
C LYS A 134 -12.84 24.03 -0.68
N PHE A 135 -11.96 24.26 0.29
CA PHE A 135 -11.29 23.20 1.04
C PHE A 135 -12.34 22.30 1.72
N CYS A 136 -12.21 20.97 1.56
CA CYS A 136 -13.11 20.01 2.20
C CYS A 136 -12.53 18.59 2.15
N LEU A 137 -13.08 17.68 2.97
CA LEU A 137 -12.99 16.25 2.70
C LEU A 137 -14.11 15.85 1.74
N VAL A 138 -13.82 14.95 0.80
CA VAL A 138 -14.79 14.45 -0.19
C VAL A 138 -14.65 12.95 -0.38
N CYS A 139 -15.77 12.26 -0.54
CA CYS A 139 -15.84 10.86 -0.92
C CYS A 139 -17.09 10.58 -1.77
N ILE A 140 -17.19 9.35 -2.25
CA ILE A 140 -18.38 8.79 -2.88
C ILE A 140 -18.98 7.76 -1.92
N LEU A 141 -20.27 7.91 -1.69
CA LEU A 141 -21.10 6.99 -0.93
C LEU A 141 -22.08 6.32 -1.88
N GLY A 142 -22.43 5.08 -1.61
CA GLY A 142 -23.56 4.41 -2.24
C GLY A 142 -24.70 4.25 -1.25
N GLU A 143 -25.93 4.44 -1.70
CA GLU A 143 -27.14 4.18 -0.90
C GLU A 143 -27.28 2.67 -0.67
N ASP A 144 -27.61 2.27 0.55
CA ASP A 144 -27.64 0.88 1.01
C ASP A 144 -29.08 0.34 1.15
N SER A 145 -30.03 1.25 1.37
CA SER A 145 -31.47 0.95 1.40
C SER A 145 -32.27 2.15 0.90
N THR A 146 -33.35 1.88 0.17
CA THR A 146 -34.41 2.86 -0.07
C THR A 146 -35.40 2.76 1.08
N ASN A 147 -35.28 3.61 2.09
CA ASN A 147 -36.35 3.79 3.07
C ASN A 147 -36.99 5.15 2.83
N GLU A 148 -38.21 5.13 2.29
CA GLU A 148 -39.17 6.17 2.61
C GLU A 148 -39.46 6.10 4.11
N ASP A 149 -39.45 7.30 4.68
CA ASP A 149 -39.93 7.73 5.98
C ASP A 149 -39.14 7.38 7.24
N THR A 150 -38.85 8.49 7.91
CA THR A 150 -38.24 8.64 9.23
C THR A 150 -39.28 8.28 10.27
N GLU A 151 -39.02 7.30 11.14
CA GLU A 151 -39.55 7.36 12.50
C GLU A 151 -38.48 6.94 13.51
N GLU A 152 -38.41 7.75 14.57
CA GLU A 152 -37.55 7.61 15.73
C GLU A 152 -37.84 6.30 16.46
N GLY A 153 -36.78 5.61 16.86
CA GLY A 153 -36.87 4.47 17.77
C GLY A 153 -35.49 4.10 18.25
N GLY A 154 -35.13 4.59 19.43
CA GLY A 154 -33.89 4.21 20.09
C GLY A 154 -33.99 2.83 20.71
N ASP A 155 -32.92 2.07 20.62
CA ASP A 155 -32.68 0.90 21.45
C ASP A 155 -31.20 0.81 21.83
N ASP A 156 -31.04 1.08 23.13
CA ASP A 156 -29.96 0.70 24.02
C ASP A 156 -29.63 -0.80 23.86
N TYR A 157 -28.39 -1.13 23.51
CA TYR A 157 -27.88 -2.49 23.58
C TYR A 157 -26.80 -2.55 24.64
N GLY A 158 -27.19 -3.21 25.74
CA GLY A 158 -26.42 -3.44 26.93
C GLY A 158 -25.10 -4.18 26.66
N SER A 159 -24.14 -3.78 27.48
CA SER A 159 -22.82 -4.39 27.57
C SER A 159 -22.94 -5.66 28.42
N ASP A 160 -22.78 -6.84 27.82
CA ASP A 160 -22.42 -8.04 28.57
C ASP A 160 -20.90 -8.16 28.60
N SER A 161 -20.34 -7.92 29.78
CA SER A 161 -18.96 -8.20 30.13
C SER A 161 -18.94 -9.37 31.09
N ASP A 162 -18.45 -10.51 30.62
CA ASP A 162 -18.09 -11.64 31.47
C ASP A 162 -16.84 -11.29 32.28
N VAL A 163 -16.97 -11.27 33.62
CA VAL A 163 -15.84 -11.27 34.54
C VAL A 163 -15.97 -12.49 35.45
N ASP A 164 -15.07 -13.45 35.24
CA ASP A 164 -14.80 -14.57 36.13
C ASP A 164 -14.20 -14.08 37.46
N THR A 165 -14.74 -14.51 38.60
CA THR A 165 -13.91 -14.80 39.78
C THR A 165 -14.57 -15.81 40.74
N SER A 166 -13.97 -17.01 40.80
CA SER A 166 -13.82 -17.97 41.92
C SER A 166 -14.94 -18.21 42.93
N SER A 167 -15.34 -19.49 43.10
CA SER A 167 -15.04 -20.34 44.28
C SER A 167 -15.88 -21.63 44.29
N THR A 168 -15.21 -22.77 44.50
CA THR A 168 -15.71 -24.17 44.53
C THR A 168 -16.40 -24.55 45.88
N PRO A 169 -16.79 -25.83 46.14
CA PRO A 169 -18.08 -26.56 45.96
C PRO A 169 -18.78 -26.86 47.34
N PRO A 170 -19.66 -27.90 47.60
CA PRO A 170 -20.10 -29.07 46.81
C PRO A 170 -21.58 -29.54 46.93
N GLY A 171 -21.99 -30.48 46.06
CA GLY A 171 -23.26 -31.22 46.23
C GLY A 171 -23.66 -32.18 45.09
N ALA A 172 -23.05 -33.37 45.07
CA ALA A 172 -23.59 -34.70 44.70
C ALA A 172 -24.57 -34.94 43.51
N SER A 173 -24.17 -35.93 42.68
CA SER A 173 -24.97 -37.02 42.08
C SER A 173 -26.03 -36.66 41.01
N GLY A 174 -26.17 -37.31 39.85
CA GLY A 174 -25.61 -38.52 39.30
C GLY A 174 -26.43 -38.96 38.06
N ALA A 175 -25.77 -39.72 37.18
CA ALA A 175 -26.33 -40.71 36.25
C ALA A 175 -27.21 -40.31 35.04
N CYS A 176 -26.73 -40.81 33.90
CA CYS A 176 -27.33 -41.06 32.59
C CYS A 176 -28.74 -41.68 32.60
N LYS A 177 -29.52 -41.46 31.53
CA LYS A 177 -29.86 -42.50 30.53
C LYS A 177 -30.73 -42.01 29.37
N GLU A 178 -30.30 -42.45 28.20
CA GLU A 178 -30.96 -42.62 26.90
C GLU A 178 -32.29 -43.40 26.97
N SER A 179 -33.27 -43.09 26.10
CA SER A 179 -34.08 -44.10 25.39
C SER A 179 -34.95 -43.52 24.27
N THR A 180 -35.23 -44.38 23.30
CA THR A 180 -35.53 -44.14 21.87
C THR A 180 -37.00 -44.39 21.52
N THR A 181 -37.45 -43.82 20.39
CA THR A 181 -38.45 -44.31 19.40
C THR A 181 -39.95 -44.41 19.75
N LYS A 182 -40.82 -43.83 18.90
CA LYS A 182 -41.58 -44.57 17.86
C LYS A 182 -42.46 -43.65 16.97
N GLU A 183 -42.47 -43.98 15.68
CA GLU A 183 -43.36 -43.52 14.61
C GLU A 183 -44.84 -43.93 14.84
N THR A 184 -45.79 -43.34 14.10
CA THR A 184 -46.73 -44.07 13.18
C THR A 184 -47.74 -43.12 12.50
N ASN A 185 -47.64 -43.02 11.17
CA ASN A 185 -48.63 -43.03 10.07
C ASN A 185 -49.98 -42.24 10.05
N LEU A 186 -50.20 -41.70 8.84
CA LEU A 186 -51.38 -41.11 8.17
C LEU A 186 -52.65 -42.01 8.12
N PRO A 187 -53.82 -41.45 7.70
CA PRO A 187 -54.31 -41.79 6.36
C PRO A 187 -54.94 -40.65 5.53
N THR A 188 -54.92 -40.90 4.23
CA THR A 188 -55.40 -40.18 3.03
C THR A 188 -56.92 -40.07 2.89
N ASN A 189 -57.42 -39.01 2.23
CA ASN A 189 -58.56 -39.09 1.30
C ASN A 189 -58.50 -37.96 0.25
N ALA A 190 -58.71 -38.32 -1.01
CA ALA A 190 -58.66 -37.46 -2.19
C ALA A 190 -60.05 -37.31 -2.81
N VAL A 191 -60.43 -36.11 -3.27
CA VAL A 191 -61.27 -35.88 -4.46
C VAL A 191 -60.94 -34.50 -5.06
N SER A 192 -60.73 -34.46 -6.37
CA SER A 192 -60.45 -33.30 -7.24
C SER A 192 -61.70 -32.54 -7.68
N PHE A 193 -61.66 -31.21 -7.80
CA PHE A 193 -62.36 -30.44 -8.84
C PHE A 193 -61.60 -29.14 -9.12
N ALA A 194 -61.42 -28.82 -10.41
CA ALA A 194 -60.86 -27.57 -10.90
C ALA A 194 -61.92 -26.46 -10.84
N ASP A 195 -61.54 -25.25 -10.38
CA ASP A 195 -61.74 -24.02 -11.14
C ASP A 195 -61.11 -22.80 -10.44
N THR A 196 -60.72 -21.87 -11.29
CA THR A 196 -60.02 -20.59 -11.07
C THR A 196 -60.84 -19.61 -10.22
N ILE A 197 -60.19 -18.81 -9.34
CA ILE A 197 -60.30 -17.33 -9.16
C ILE A 197 -59.83 -16.91 -7.75
N THR A 198 -58.72 -16.18 -7.74
CA THR A 198 -58.30 -15.03 -6.90
C THR A 198 -58.84 -14.84 -5.48
N THR A 199 -57.93 -14.73 -4.49
CA THR A 199 -57.88 -13.69 -3.43
C THR A 199 -56.56 -13.81 -2.62
N PRO A 200 -56.12 -12.74 -1.90
CA PRO A 200 -54.73 -12.29 -1.84
C PRO A 200 -53.93 -12.85 -0.66
N ASN A 201 -52.65 -13.14 -0.89
CA ASN A 201 -51.67 -13.25 0.18
C ASN A 201 -51.12 -11.86 0.48
N THR A 202 -51.45 -11.32 1.64
CA THR A 202 -50.79 -10.15 2.22
C THR A 202 -49.96 -10.62 3.42
N ASP A 203 -48.86 -11.31 3.14
CA ASP A 203 -47.72 -11.38 4.06
C ASP A 203 -46.69 -10.37 3.55
N HIS A 204 -46.97 -9.09 3.76
CA HIS A 204 -45.97 -8.03 3.60
C HIS A 204 -45.00 -8.10 4.78
N VAL A 205 -44.03 -9.02 4.68
CA VAL A 205 -42.73 -8.79 5.31
C VAL A 205 -42.09 -7.68 4.48
N ASN A 206 -41.90 -6.50 5.06
CA ASN A 206 -41.14 -5.41 4.47
C ASN A 206 -39.71 -5.88 4.18
N LYS A 207 -39.50 -6.50 3.03
CA LYS A 207 -38.18 -6.78 2.49
C LYS A 207 -37.62 -5.43 2.08
N VAL A 208 -36.79 -4.84 2.93
CA VAL A 208 -35.96 -3.68 2.59
C VAL A 208 -35.30 -4.02 1.25
N HIS A 209 -35.64 -3.27 0.20
CA HIS A 209 -35.08 -3.51 -1.11
C HIS A 209 -33.63 -3.00 -1.09
N SER A 210 -32.67 -3.93 -1.17
CA SER A 210 -31.26 -3.59 -1.38
C SER A 210 -31.15 -2.82 -2.69
N THR A 211 -30.37 -1.74 -2.69
CA THR A 211 -30.07 -0.94 -3.88
C THR A 211 -29.19 -1.70 -4.88
N GLY A 212 -28.61 -2.84 -4.50
CA GLY A 212 -27.66 -3.60 -5.31
C GLY A 212 -26.23 -3.07 -5.27
N VAL A 213 -25.98 -1.96 -4.55
CA VAL A 213 -24.68 -1.28 -4.48
C VAL A 213 -23.64 -2.14 -3.77
N LYS A 214 -24.00 -2.75 -2.63
CA LYS A 214 -23.08 -3.59 -1.88
C LYS A 214 -22.65 -4.82 -2.67
N GLU A 215 -23.59 -5.45 -3.35
CA GLU A 215 -23.37 -6.63 -4.19
C GLU A 215 -22.54 -6.30 -5.44
N ALA A 216 -22.46 -5.03 -5.82
CA ALA A 216 -21.65 -4.53 -6.92
C ALA A 216 -20.26 -4.04 -6.51
N MET A 217 -19.89 -4.14 -5.23
CA MET A 217 -18.55 -3.73 -4.80
C MET A 217 -17.47 -4.70 -5.28
N THR A 218 -16.52 -4.16 -6.03
CA THR A 218 -15.28 -4.81 -6.42
C THR A 218 -14.18 -4.54 -5.39
N TYR A 219 -13.44 -5.58 -5.09
CA TYR A 219 -12.29 -5.59 -4.20
C TYR A 219 -11.04 -5.96 -5.00
N ALA A 220 -9.89 -5.57 -4.48
CA ALA A 220 -8.60 -5.90 -5.03
C ALA A 220 -7.85 -6.81 -4.05
N GLY A 221 -7.32 -7.91 -4.57
CA GLY A 221 -6.38 -8.79 -3.87
C GLY A 221 -5.00 -8.66 -4.52
N LEU A 222 -3.94 -8.60 -3.73
CA LEU A 222 -2.57 -8.50 -4.22
C LEU A 222 -1.66 -9.46 -3.46
N ILE A 223 -0.90 -10.25 -4.22
CA ILE A 223 0.21 -11.04 -3.72
C ILE A 223 1.47 -10.17 -3.72
N TYR A 224 2.23 -10.22 -2.64
CA TYR A 224 3.59 -9.70 -2.60
C TYR A 224 4.48 -10.62 -1.77
N TYR A 225 5.78 -10.56 -2.04
CA TYR A 225 6.75 -11.47 -1.49
C TYR A 225 7.79 -10.72 -0.67
N GLN A 226 8.17 -11.31 0.45
CA GLN A 226 9.19 -10.79 1.35
C GLN A 226 10.29 -11.86 1.49
N GLU A 227 11.53 -11.49 1.18
CA GLU A 227 12.68 -12.37 1.39
C GLU A 227 12.93 -12.52 2.90
N LYS A 228 12.86 -13.77 3.40
CA LYS A 228 13.09 -14.11 4.81
C LYS A 228 14.20 -15.15 4.93
N GLY A 229 15.38 -14.84 4.42
CA GLY A 229 16.56 -15.70 4.53
C GLY A 229 16.42 -16.97 3.69
N VAL A 230 16.11 -18.11 4.33
CA VAL A 230 15.97 -19.42 3.67
C VAL A 230 14.55 -19.73 3.22
N GLU A 231 13.57 -18.93 3.65
CA GLU A 231 12.15 -19.11 3.32
C GLU A 231 11.64 -17.88 2.57
N ASP A 232 10.79 -18.11 1.57
CA ASP A 232 10.03 -17.04 0.94
C ASP A 232 8.72 -16.87 1.68
N LEU A 233 8.47 -15.65 2.18
CA LEU A 233 7.19 -15.30 2.77
C LEU A 233 6.31 -14.67 1.69
N VAL A 234 5.20 -15.32 1.37
CA VAL A 234 4.16 -14.78 0.49
C VAL A 234 3.07 -14.18 1.34
N VAL A 235 2.62 -12.99 0.96
CA VAL A 235 1.49 -12.33 1.60
C VAL A 235 0.44 -12.02 0.55
N PHE A 236 -0.78 -12.49 0.78
CA PHE A 236 -1.96 -12.05 0.05
C PHE A 236 -2.72 -11.03 0.90
N ALA A 237 -2.88 -9.82 0.40
CA ALA A 237 -3.63 -8.76 1.07
C ALA A 237 -4.82 -8.31 0.23
N ALA A 238 -5.92 -7.94 0.89
CA ALA A 238 -7.14 -7.49 0.21
C ALA A 238 -7.62 -6.12 0.69
N ALA A 239 -8.15 -5.31 -0.23
CA ALA A 239 -8.68 -3.97 0.03
C ALA A 239 -9.77 -3.58 -0.99
N ARG A 240 -10.54 -2.54 -0.70
CA ARG A 240 -11.45 -1.90 -1.68
C ARG A 240 -10.71 -1.09 -2.74
N ASP A 241 -9.56 -0.53 -2.37
CA ASP A 241 -8.76 0.35 -3.21
C ASP A 241 -7.37 -0.26 -3.42
N LEU A 242 -7.10 -0.68 -4.66
CA LEU A 242 -5.80 -1.25 -5.03
C LEU A 242 -4.66 -0.25 -4.90
N ASN A 243 -4.91 1.04 -5.17
CA ASN A 243 -3.87 2.06 -5.06
C ASN A 243 -3.48 2.26 -3.59
N ALA A 244 -4.46 2.32 -2.69
CA ALA A 244 -4.22 2.38 -1.25
C ALA A 244 -3.39 1.17 -0.77
N LEU A 245 -3.73 -0.03 -1.24
CA LEU A 245 -2.99 -1.25 -0.93
C LEU A 245 -1.55 -1.22 -1.47
N ILE A 246 -1.37 -0.77 -2.71
CA ILE A 246 -0.06 -0.60 -3.35
C ILE A 246 0.81 0.41 -2.59
N GLU A 247 0.24 1.54 -2.18
CA GLU A 247 0.93 2.57 -1.43
C GLU A 247 1.38 2.04 -0.06
N PHE A 248 0.50 1.33 0.64
CA PHE A 248 0.82 0.68 1.90
C PHE A 248 2.00 -0.28 1.75
N ILE A 249 1.97 -1.18 0.75
CA ILE A 249 3.08 -2.14 0.54
C ILE A 249 4.38 -1.42 0.21
N LYS A 250 4.37 -0.39 -0.64
CA LYS A 250 5.57 0.39 -0.97
C LYS A 250 6.16 1.11 0.26
N SER A 251 5.30 1.58 1.15
CA SER A 251 5.66 2.30 2.38
C SER A 251 6.26 1.36 3.42
N ASP A 252 5.50 0.32 3.79
CA ASP A 252 5.79 -0.54 4.93
C ASP A 252 6.72 -1.70 4.56
N PHE A 253 6.70 -2.13 3.29
CA PHE A 253 7.52 -3.22 2.75
C PHE A 253 8.27 -2.78 1.47
N PRO A 254 9.18 -1.80 1.55
CA PRO A 254 9.83 -1.18 0.38
C PRO A 254 10.73 -2.13 -0.44
N GLY A 255 11.05 -3.31 0.10
CA GLY A 255 11.80 -4.37 -0.58
C GLY A 255 10.91 -5.52 -1.09
N ALA A 256 9.60 -5.45 -0.92
CA ALA A 256 8.71 -6.52 -1.33
C ALA A 256 8.62 -6.62 -2.86
N GLU A 257 8.75 -7.83 -3.39
CA GLU A 257 8.46 -8.12 -4.79
C GLU A 257 6.95 -8.18 -4.97
N ARG A 258 6.42 -7.49 -5.99
CA ARG A 258 5.00 -7.53 -6.30
C ARG A 258 4.66 -8.74 -7.17
N GLY A 259 3.71 -9.54 -6.72
CA GLY A 259 3.16 -10.67 -7.45
C GLY A 259 1.88 -10.34 -8.23
N GLN A 260 1.08 -11.38 -8.46
CA GLN A 260 -0.21 -11.28 -9.12
C GLN A 260 -1.19 -10.42 -8.30
N HIS A 261 -2.01 -9.63 -8.99
CA HIS A 261 -3.19 -8.99 -8.41
C HIS A 261 -4.45 -9.48 -9.12
N VAL A 262 -5.56 -9.47 -8.40
CA VAL A 262 -6.88 -9.86 -8.89
C VAL A 262 -7.92 -8.87 -8.41
N TYR A 263 -8.98 -8.72 -9.19
CA TYR A 263 -10.20 -8.04 -8.77
C TYR A 263 -11.29 -9.08 -8.57
N PHE A 264 -12.11 -8.93 -7.53
CA PHE A 264 -13.18 -9.87 -7.21
C PHE A 264 -14.33 -9.17 -6.51
N CYS A 265 -15.51 -9.78 -6.56
CA CYS A 265 -16.67 -9.39 -5.74
C CYS A 265 -16.91 -10.52 -4.74
N PHE A 266 -17.30 -10.19 -3.50
CA PHE A 266 -17.76 -11.23 -2.56
C PHE A 266 -19.08 -11.82 -3.06
N GLU A 267 -19.26 -13.12 -2.88
CA GLU A 267 -20.53 -13.80 -3.17
C GLU A 267 -21.63 -13.32 -2.22
N ASP A 268 -21.31 -13.24 -0.92
CA ASP A 268 -22.24 -12.86 0.13
C ASP A 268 -21.96 -11.47 0.74
N ASN A 269 -23.02 -10.82 1.23
CA ASN A 269 -22.90 -9.48 1.83
C ASN A 269 -22.09 -9.46 3.14
N ASP A 270 -22.19 -10.51 3.96
CA ASP A 270 -21.38 -10.70 5.17
C ASP A 270 -20.30 -11.78 4.96
N GLY A 271 -19.98 -12.07 3.70
CA GLY A 271 -19.12 -13.17 3.31
C GLY A 271 -17.65 -13.01 3.71
N CYS A 272 -16.91 -14.10 3.54
CA CYS A 272 -15.46 -14.11 3.57
C CYS A 272 -14.94 -14.80 2.33
N ILE A 273 -13.74 -14.40 1.90
CA ILE A 273 -12.99 -15.18 0.92
C ILE A 273 -12.09 -16.18 1.64
N GLU A 274 -11.92 -17.36 1.08
CA GLU A 274 -11.01 -18.39 1.57
C GLU A 274 -9.99 -18.80 0.50
N LEU A 275 -8.71 -18.79 0.85
CA LEU A 275 -7.64 -19.31 0.00
C LEU A 275 -7.53 -20.82 0.23
N LYS A 276 -7.77 -21.62 -0.81
CA LYS A 276 -7.72 -23.09 -0.75
C LYS A 276 -6.33 -23.64 -1.09
N PHE A 277 -5.81 -24.46 -0.19
CA PHE A 277 -4.47 -25.11 -0.30
C PHE A 277 -4.56 -26.64 -0.40
N ASP A 278 -5.76 -27.20 -0.32
CA ASP A 278 -6.05 -28.64 -0.41
C ASP A 278 -6.48 -29.07 -1.83
N THR A 279 -6.43 -28.15 -2.79
CA THR A 279 -6.85 -28.39 -4.17
C THR A 279 -5.74 -29.07 -4.99
N PRO A 280 -6.07 -30.09 -5.81
CA PRO A 280 -5.10 -30.74 -6.70
C PRO A 280 -4.38 -29.75 -7.62
N GLN A 281 -3.07 -29.93 -7.78
CA GLN A 281 -2.22 -29.08 -8.63
C GLN A 281 -1.98 -29.74 -9.98
N GLU A 282 -2.06 -28.97 -11.06
CA GLU A 282 -1.77 -29.47 -12.41
C GLU A 282 -0.28 -29.69 -12.66
N LYS A 283 0.56 -28.83 -12.06
CA LYS A 283 2.01 -28.90 -12.19
C LYS A 283 2.61 -29.63 -11.01
N ASP A 284 3.76 -30.26 -11.26
CA ASP A 284 4.53 -30.91 -10.22
C ASP A 284 5.01 -29.88 -9.19
N ILE A 285 4.80 -30.20 -7.91
CA ILE A 285 5.21 -29.40 -6.76
C ILE A 285 6.13 -30.18 -5.82
N THR A 286 6.65 -31.32 -6.27
CA THR A 286 7.50 -32.21 -5.46
C THR A 286 8.66 -31.42 -4.84
N GLY A 287 8.86 -31.65 -3.54
CA GLY A 287 9.86 -30.99 -2.70
C GLY A 287 9.56 -29.53 -2.31
N TRP A 288 8.43 -28.96 -2.71
CA TRP A 288 7.97 -27.68 -2.19
C TRP A 288 6.98 -27.88 -1.04
N THR A 289 7.20 -27.15 0.06
CA THR A 289 6.28 -27.03 1.19
C THR A 289 5.62 -25.66 1.15
N ILE A 290 4.29 -25.63 1.13
CA ILE A 290 3.47 -24.42 1.12
C ILE A 290 2.61 -24.47 2.38
N ASP A 291 2.85 -23.57 3.33
CA ASP A 291 2.15 -23.58 4.61
C ASP A 291 1.49 -22.23 4.92
N PRO A 292 0.14 -22.14 4.91
CA PRO A 292 -0.56 -20.95 5.34
C PRO A 292 -0.50 -20.84 6.86
N HIS A 293 -0.19 -19.64 7.36
CA HIS A 293 0.01 -19.38 8.80
C HIS A 293 -1.31 -19.39 9.58
N ILE A 294 -2.45 -19.33 8.89
CA ILE A 294 -3.79 -19.38 9.48
C ILE A 294 -4.63 -20.40 8.71
N LYS A 295 -5.33 -21.28 9.43
CA LYS A 295 -6.20 -22.32 8.88
C LYS A 295 -7.59 -22.24 9.57
N PRO A 296 -8.69 -22.03 8.83
CA PRO A 296 -8.75 -21.75 7.38
C PRO A 296 -8.20 -20.35 7.03
N CYS A 297 -7.56 -20.19 5.87
CA CYS A 297 -6.98 -18.90 5.45
C CYS A 297 -8.09 -18.00 4.88
N ARG A 298 -8.75 -17.24 5.75
CA ARG A 298 -9.95 -16.46 5.42
C ARG A 298 -9.76 -14.97 5.65
N LEU A 299 -10.32 -14.15 4.74
CA LEU A 299 -10.46 -12.71 4.92
C LEU A 299 -11.94 -12.33 4.87
N HIS A 300 -12.46 -11.79 5.97
CA HIS A 300 -13.86 -11.35 6.07
C HIS A 300 -14.07 -9.99 5.40
N ARG A 301 -15.16 -9.86 4.64
CA ARG A 301 -15.53 -8.60 3.96
C ARG A 301 -15.61 -7.42 4.92
N CYS A 302 -16.18 -7.64 6.10
CA CYS A 302 -16.28 -6.61 7.14
C CYS A 302 -14.90 -6.06 7.54
N VAL A 303 -13.86 -6.89 7.63
CA VAL A 303 -12.50 -6.43 7.96
C VAL A 303 -11.82 -5.76 6.77
N VAL A 304 -12.02 -6.29 5.56
CA VAL A 304 -11.51 -5.69 4.31
C VAL A 304 -12.06 -4.27 4.11
N ASN A 305 -13.33 -4.05 4.45
CA ASN A 305 -13.95 -2.73 4.39
C ASN A 305 -13.31 -1.73 5.36
N ARG A 306 -12.78 -2.17 6.50
CA ARG A 306 -12.26 -1.27 7.53
C ARG A 306 -10.82 -0.83 7.30
N PHE A 307 -10.12 -1.40 6.32
CA PHE A 307 -8.76 -0.97 5.99
C PHE A 307 -8.69 0.54 5.72
N GLY A 308 -7.85 1.24 6.49
CA GLY A 308 -7.72 2.70 6.45
C GLY A 308 -8.57 3.44 7.49
N GLU A 309 -9.31 2.73 8.36
CA GLU A 309 -9.89 3.33 9.56
C GLU A 309 -8.83 3.52 10.66
N ALA A 310 -9.07 4.44 11.59
CA ALA A 310 -8.13 4.76 12.67
C ALA A 310 -7.70 3.53 13.49
N ASN A 311 -8.60 2.55 13.69
CA ASN A 311 -8.34 1.32 14.43
C ASN A 311 -7.95 0.13 13.53
N TYR A 312 -7.95 0.31 12.21
CA TYR A 312 -7.66 -0.73 11.21
C TYR A 312 -6.66 -0.20 10.15
N PRO A 313 -5.44 0.19 10.56
CA PRO A 313 -4.46 0.79 9.67
C PRO A 313 -3.77 -0.23 8.74
N LEU A 314 -3.90 -1.53 9.02
CA LEU A 314 -3.25 -2.60 8.27
C LEU A 314 -4.27 -3.30 7.35
N PRO A 315 -3.90 -3.64 6.11
CA PRO A 315 -4.78 -4.41 5.24
C PRO A 315 -4.89 -5.86 5.78
N PRO A 316 -6.09 -6.44 5.81
CA PRO A 316 -6.24 -7.85 6.16
C PRO A 316 -5.45 -8.71 5.17
N SER A 317 -4.69 -9.66 5.71
CA SER A 317 -3.69 -10.40 4.95
C SER A 317 -3.61 -11.87 5.38
N CYS A 318 -3.38 -12.75 4.41
CA CYS A 318 -3.04 -14.17 4.59
C CYS A 318 -1.52 -14.33 4.36
N LEU A 319 -0.81 -14.91 5.33
CA LEU A 319 0.63 -15.17 5.25
C LEU A 319 0.86 -16.65 4.92
N ILE A 320 1.80 -16.91 4.01
CA ILE A 320 2.08 -18.24 3.49
C ILE A 320 3.60 -18.41 3.41
N SER A 321 4.14 -19.41 4.10
CA SER A 321 5.55 -19.78 3.98
C SER A 321 5.76 -20.73 2.81
N ILE A 322 6.83 -20.49 2.04
CA ILE A 322 7.29 -21.40 0.99
C ILE A 322 8.71 -21.85 1.33
N LEU A 323 8.88 -23.17 1.41
CA LEU A 323 10.18 -23.81 1.59
C LEU A 323 10.42 -24.82 0.47
N ALA A 324 11.64 -24.86 -0.03
CA ALA A 324 12.09 -25.88 -0.96
C ALA A 324 13.03 -26.87 -0.27
N SER A 325 12.79 -28.16 -0.45
CA SER A 325 13.72 -29.22 -0.08
C SER A 325 14.83 -29.37 -1.14
N PRO A 326 15.93 -30.09 -0.85
CA PRO A 326 17.02 -30.29 -1.80
C PRO A 326 16.62 -31.03 -3.10
N ASP A 327 15.56 -31.82 -3.05
CA ASP A 327 14.97 -32.58 -4.15
C ASP A 327 13.81 -31.85 -4.85
N ALA A 328 13.58 -30.58 -4.51
CA ALA A 328 12.49 -29.80 -5.10
C ALA A 328 12.64 -29.60 -6.61
N VAL A 329 11.52 -29.63 -7.32
CA VAL A 329 11.49 -29.28 -8.74
C VAL A 329 11.96 -27.83 -8.94
N PRO A 330 12.61 -27.49 -10.08
CA PRO A 330 13.30 -26.21 -10.24
C PRO A 330 12.41 -24.97 -10.08
N THR A 331 11.12 -25.11 -10.41
CA THR A 331 10.14 -24.04 -10.35
C THR A 331 8.86 -24.51 -9.68
N LEU A 332 8.38 -23.71 -8.74
CA LEU A 332 7.05 -23.80 -8.17
C LEU A 332 6.07 -22.99 -9.01
N HIS A 333 4.94 -23.58 -9.33
CA HIS A 333 3.80 -22.89 -9.88
C HIS A 333 2.53 -23.46 -9.26
N TYR A 334 2.11 -22.84 -8.17
CA TYR A 334 1.07 -23.34 -7.28
C TYR A 334 -0.19 -22.49 -7.43
N SER A 335 -1.30 -23.12 -7.78
CA SER A 335 -2.63 -22.52 -7.95
C SER A 335 -3.41 -22.57 -6.63
N ILE A 336 -3.96 -21.44 -6.23
CA ILE A 336 -4.78 -21.25 -5.03
C ILE A 336 -6.14 -20.71 -5.48
N PRO A 337 -7.16 -21.56 -5.61
CA PRO A 337 -8.52 -21.11 -5.85
C PRO A 337 -9.02 -20.24 -4.69
N LEU A 338 -9.75 -19.19 -5.04
CA LEU A 338 -10.41 -18.31 -4.08
C LEU A 338 -11.90 -18.68 -4.00
N GLU A 339 -12.35 -19.13 -2.83
CA GLU A 339 -13.77 -19.37 -2.56
C GLU A 339 -14.43 -18.13 -1.93
N GLY A 340 -15.76 -18.06 -1.98
CA GLY A 340 -16.54 -16.93 -1.45
C GLY A 340 -16.54 -15.70 -2.35
N VAL A 341 -16.18 -15.85 -3.63
CA VAL A 341 -16.23 -14.82 -4.66
C VAL A 341 -17.33 -15.11 -5.68
N ALA A 342 -17.97 -14.06 -6.17
CA ALA A 342 -19.07 -14.18 -7.13
C ALA A 342 -18.64 -14.80 -8.47
N ASP A 343 -17.43 -14.43 -8.94
CA ASP A 343 -16.80 -15.01 -10.13
C ASP A 343 -15.55 -15.77 -9.70
N PRO A 344 -15.45 -17.09 -9.94
CA PRO A 344 -14.31 -17.90 -9.53
C PRO A 344 -12.98 -17.34 -10.07
N VAL A 345 -12.00 -17.20 -9.18
CA VAL A 345 -10.65 -16.74 -9.51
C VAL A 345 -9.60 -17.56 -8.78
N SER A 346 -8.47 -17.78 -9.42
CA SER A 346 -7.31 -18.45 -8.82
C SER A 346 -6.10 -17.52 -8.77
N LEU A 347 -5.39 -17.58 -7.65
CA LEU A 347 -4.12 -16.96 -7.41
C LEU A 347 -2.99 -17.94 -7.75
N TYR A 348 -1.88 -17.45 -8.28
CA TYR A 348 -0.73 -18.27 -8.64
C TYR A 348 0.52 -17.78 -7.92
N ILE A 349 1.10 -18.68 -7.13
CA ILE A 349 2.42 -18.51 -6.55
C ILE A 349 3.44 -19.05 -7.54
N HIS A 350 4.39 -18.21 -7.94
CA HIS A 350 5.50 -18.62 -8.80
C HIS A 350 6.85 -18.38 -8.12
N ARG A 351 7.63 -19.46 -7.97
CA ARG A 351 8.98 -19.43 -7.39
C ARG A 351 9.96 -20.31 -8.16
N SER A 352 11.25 -19.98 -8.05
CA SER A 352 12.35 -20.74 -8.63
C SER A 352 13.44 -20.93 -7.59
N LEU A 353 14.09 -22.09 -7.59
CA LEU A 353 15.29 -22.30 -6.78
C LEU A 353 16.37 -21.25 -7.17
N GLN A 354 16.82 -20.43 -6.23
CA GLN A 354 17.99 -19.57 -6.43
C GLN A 354 19.24 -20.48 -6.59
N ARG A 355 19.60 -20.83 -7.82
CA ARG A 355 20.91 -21.43 -8.10
C ARG A 355 21.95 -20.31 -8.10
N ASN A 356 22.83 -20.33 -7.11
CA ASN A 356 24.10 -19.62 -7.22
C ASN A 356 24.81 -20.06 -8.52
N PRO A 357 25.45 -19.13 -9.28
CA PRO A 357 26.23 -19.51 -10.45
C PRO A 357 27.29 -20.54 -10.06
N PRO A 358 27.51 -21.61 -10.84
CA PRO A 358 28.56 -22.56 -10.53
C PRO A 358 29.93 -21.87 -10.62
N PRO A 359 30.89 -22.22 -9.75
CA PRO A 359 32.25 -21.69 -9.85
C PRO A 359 32.87 -22.09 -11.20
N PRO A 360 33.69 -21.22 -11.81
CA PRO A 360 34.33 -21.53 -13.08
C PRO A 360 35.22 -22.78 -12.93
N PRO A 361 35.27 -23.67 -13.95
CA PRO A 361 36.07 -24.89 -13.88
C PRO A 361 37.54 -24.54 -13.78
N SER A 362 38.20 -25.09 -12.75
CA SER A 362 39.65 -25.03 -12.57
C SER A 362 40.31 -25.89 -13.63
N THR A 363 40.91 -25.28 -14.64
CA THR A 363 41.79 -25.96 -15.60
C THR A 363 43.25 -25.80 -15.17
N ASP A 364 43.80 -26.83 -14.55
CA ASP A 364 45.25 -27.06 -14.54
C ASP A 364 45.70 -27.63 -15.89
N PRO A 365 46.87 -27.25 -16.42
CA PRO A 365 47.32 -27.66 -17.74
C PRO A 365 48.25 -28.88 -17.67
N THR A 366 48.07 -29.86 -18.57
CA THR A 366 49.16 -30.79 -18.93
C THR A 366 49.07 -31.21 -20.41
N THR A 367 49.87 -30.51 -21.23
CA THR A 367 50.86 -31.05 -22.19
C THR A 367 50.42 -31.98 -23.34
N SER A 368 50.38 -31.38 -24.56
CA SER A 368 50.82 -31.85 -25.91
C SER A 368 50.19 -33.14 -26.53
N SER A 369 49.94 -33.29 -27.84
CA SER A 369 50.63 -32.82 -29.06
C SER A 369 49.81 -33.05 -30.36
N SER A 370 50.11 -32.23 -31.40
CA SER A 370 50.04 -32.45 -32.89
C SER A 370 48.65 -32.72 -33.54
N SER A 371 48.25 -32.26 -34.73
CA SER A 371 48.80 -31.54 -35.91
C SER A 371 47.56 -31.26 -36.82
N SER A 372 47.31 -30.16 -37.56
CA SER A 372 48.01 -29.60 -38.74
C SER A 372 47.24 -28.35 -39.22
N ASN A 373 47.94 -27.31 -39.69
CA ASN A 373 47.46 -26.11 -40.40
C ASN A 373 47.60 -26.29 -41.95
N PRO A 374 47.34 -25.31 -42.87
CA PRO A 374 46.94 -23.88 -42.76
C PRO A 374 45.80 -23.44 -43.73
N ILE A 375 45.35 -22.18 -43.75
CA ILE A 375 45.67 -21.11 -44.76
C ILE A 375 44.93 -19.82 -44.29
N THR A 376 45.63 -18.78 -43.81
CA THR A 376 45.94 -17.47 -44.50
C THR A 376 44.82 -16.42 -44.23
N GLU A 377 44.99 -15.16 -43.77
CA GLU A 377 46.06 -14.14 -43.77
C GLU A 377 45.70 -13.05 -42.73
N ALA A 378 46.62 -12.71 -41.80
CA ALA A 378 47.31 -11.40 -41.62
C ALA A 378 46.68 -10.29 -40.70
N THR A 379 47.00 -10.37 -39.39
CA THR A 379 47.91 -9.50 -38.57
C THR A 379 48.14 -8.02 -39.00
N PRO A 380 48.17 -6.99 -38.10
CA PRO A 380 49.07 -6.86 -36.92
C PRO A 380 48.42 -6.37 -35.61
N SER A 381 48.73 -6.96 -34.44
CA SER A 381 49.91 -6.75 -33.57
C SER A 381 50.11 -5.30 -33.10
N SER A 382 49.81 -5.03 -31.81
CA SER A 382 50.66 -4.21 -30.95
C SER A 382 50.22 -4.25 -29.47
N THR A 383 51.05 -4.93 -28.68
CA THR A 383 51.67 -4.51 -27.40
C THR A 383 50.87 -3.80 -26.29
N GLY A 384 50.96 -4.38 -25.09
CA GLY A 384 50.77 -3.71 -23.78
C GLY A 384 49.31 -3.72 -23.32
N GLY A 385 48.95 -4.20 -22.14
CA GLY A 385 49.64 -4.14 -20.86
C GLY A 385 48.70 -3.45 -19.87
N ALA A 386 48.26 -4.22 -18.87
CA ALA A 386 47.80 -3.81 -17.53
C ALA A 386 46.69 -2.74 -17.35
N SER A 387 45.66 -3.16 -16.61
CA SER A 387 44.89 -2.40 -15.60
C SER A 387 44.14 -1.13 -16.03
N ALA A 388 42.82 -1.25 -16.24
CA ALA A 388 41.87 -0.17 -15.93
C ALA A 388 40.43 -0.71 -15.79
N PRO A 389 39.99 -1.08 -14.57
CA PRO A 389 38.56 -0.98 -14.23
C PRO A 389 38.28 -0.04 -13.04
N ALA A 390 39.29 0.25 -12.20
CA ALA A 390 39.07 0.96 -10.93
C ALA A 390 38.71 2.46 -11.09
N THR A 391 39.27 3.14 -12.09
CA THR A 391 39.01 4.58 -12.34
C THR A 391 37.58 4.83 -12.83
N ASP A 392 37.04 3.90 -13.62
CA ASP A 392 35.69 4.01 -14.16
C ASP A 392 34.63 3.86 -13.06
N ASP A 393 34.87 2.97 -12.10
CA ASP A 393 33.94 2.73 -10.99
C ASP A 393 33.93 3.89 -10.00
N VAL A 394 35.08 4.53 -9.76
CA VAL A 394 35.20 5.76 -8.94
C VAL A 394 34.34 6.89 -9.52
N GLU A 395 34.44 7.13 -10.84
CA GLU A 395 33.67 8.20 -11.50
C GLU A 395 32.17 7.89 -11.51
N ARG A 396 31.79 6.62 -11.72
CA ARG A 396 30.39 6.16 -11.63
C ARG A 396 29.83 6.34 -10.21
N VAL A 397 30.62 6.09 -9.18
CA VAL A 397 30.22 6.32 -7.78
C VAL A 397 30.01 7.81 -7.49
N LYS A 398 30.95 8.69 -7.89
CA LYS A 398 30.78 10.15 -7.78
C LYS A 398 29.48 10.63 -8.43
N LYS A 399 29.19 10.11 -9.63
CA LYS A 399 27.95 10.42 -10.35
C LYS A 399 26.69 9.99 -9.59
N ILE A 400 26.66 8.76 -9.06
CA ILE A 400 25.51 8.28 -8.28
C ILE A 400 25.29 9.13 -7.03
N ILE A 401 26.36 9.48 -6.31
CA ILE A 401 26.30 10.34 -5.12
C ILE A 401 25.69 11.70 -5.48
N ASN A 402 26.16 12.30 -6.57
CA ASN A 402 25.66 13.56 -7.10
C ASN A 402 24.18 13.48 -7.53
N ASP A 403 23.79 12.42 -8.23
CA ASP A 403 22.41 12.21 -8.69
C ASP A 403 21.44 12.11 -7.50
N VAL A 404 21.84 11.43 -6.43
CA VAL A 404 21.04 11.32 -5.20
C VAL A 404 20.91 12.67 -4.50
N LEU A 405 22.01 13.45 -4.41
CA LEU A 405 21.96 14.80 -3.83
C LEU A 405 21.04 15.73 -4.61
N VAL A 406 21.12 15.71 -5.95
CA VAL A 406 20.26 16.52 -6.82
C VAL A 406 18.80 16.10 -6.68
N SER A 407 18.52 14.80 -6.70
CA SER A 407 17.16 14.26 -6.58
C SER A 407 16.48 14.59 -5.24
N HIS A 408 17.27 14.85 -4.21
CA HIS A 408 16.78 15.19 -2.87
C HIS A 408 17.10 16.63 -2.43
N PHE A 409 17.58 17.47 -3.35
CA PHE A 409 18.03 18.82 -3.03
C PHE A 409 16.91 19.67 -2.40
N ALA A 410 15.70 19.62 -2.95
CA ALA A 410 14.55 20.38 -2.42
C ALA A 410 14.26 20.02 -0.96
N VAL A 411 14.32 18.72 -0.61
CA VAL A 411 14.08 18.21 0.75
C VAL A 411 15.18 18.64 1.71
N LEU A 412 16.44 18.65 1.26
CA LEU A 412 17.58 19.14 2.05
C LEU A 412 17.49 20.66 2.26
N ASN A 413 17.10 21.40 1.24
CA ASN A 413 16.99 22.86 1.28
C ASN A 413 15.82 23.37 2.16
N ASP A 414 14.83 22.51 2.44
CA ASP A 414 13.76 22.79 3.40
C ASP A 414 14.22 22.70 4.87
N LEU A 415 15.41 22.15 5.14
CA LEU A 415 16.06 22.20 6.46
C LEU A 415 16.68 23.60 6.66
N LYS A 416 15.83 24.62 6.77
CA LYS A 416 16.24 26.03 6.88
C LYS A 416 16.65 26.42 8.30
N MET A 417 16.07 25.76 9.29
CA MET A 417 16.41 25.99 10.70
C MET A 417 17.78 25.38 10.98
N SER A 418 18.71 26.16 11.54
CA SER A 418 20.09 25.76 11.88
C SER A 418 21.08 25.58 10.71
N LEU A 419 20.88 26.26 9.57
CA LEU A 419 21.89 26.31 8.49
C LEU A 419 23.22 26.93 8.95
N SER A 420 23.20 27.83 9.92
CA SER A 420 24.41 28.36 10.55
C SER A 420 25.16 27.29 11.33
N ASP A 421 24.46 26.46 12.11
CA ASP A 421 25.07 25.37 12.87
C ASP A 421 25.64 24.31 11.92
N LEU A 422 24.90 23.98 10.86
CA LEU A 422 25.38 23.07 9.82
C LEU A 422 26.62 23.61 9.11
N GLY A 423 26.60 24.89 8.71
CA GLY A 423 27.77 25.54 8.11
C GLY A 423 29.00 25.46 9.02
N ASN A 424 28.82 25.72 10.32
CA ASN A 424 29.90 25.60 11.30
C ASN A 424 30.46 24.17 11.38
N GLN A 425 29.61 23.14 11.37
CA GLN A 425 30.04 21.74 11.41
C GLN A 425 30.76 21.31 10.12
N LEU A 426 30.25 21.74 8.96
CA LEU A 426 30.86 21.46 7.66
C LEU A 426 32.24 22.13 7.53
N PHE A 427 32.36 23.37 8.00
CA PHE A 427 33.64 24.10 8.04
C PHE A 427 34.64 23.43 8.98
N ALA A 428 34.21 23.05 10.19
CA ALA A 428 35.05 22.34 11.15
C ALA A 428 35.54 20.98 10.60
N SER A 429 34.75 20.35 9.73
CA SER A 429 35.11 19.09 9.05
C SER A 429 35.97 19.30 7.79
N GLY A 430 36.30 20.54 7.44
CA GLY A 430 37.11 20.89 6.27
C GLY A 430 36.41 20.69 4.93
N LEU A 431 35.08 20.64 4.91
CA LEU A 431 34.28 20.35 3.71
C LEU A 431 33.87 21.60 2.94
N ILE A 432 33.84 22.74 3.62
CA ILE A 432 33.51 24.03 3.04
C ILE A 432 34.51 25.09 3.49
N SER A 433 34.69 26.12 2.67
CA SER A 433 35.49 27.30 3.00
C SER A 433 34.77 28.23 3.98
N ASP A 434 35.53 29.13 4.61
CA ASP A 434 35.01 30.17 5.50
C ASP A 434 34.00 31.07 4.75
N GLU A 435 34.31 31.38 3.48
CA GLU A 435 33.46 32.18 2.60
C GLU A 435 32.12 31.50 2.34
N VAL A 436 32.12 30.20 2.04
CA VAL A 436 30.89 29.43 1.81
C VAL A 436 30.10 29.25 3.10
N ARG A 437 30.75 29.06 4.25
CA ARG A 437 30.10 28.98 5.57
C ARG A 437 29.21 30.20 5.82
N GLU A 438 29.70 31.40 5.55
CA GLU A 438 28.97 32.65 5.81
C GLU A 438 27.75 32.85 4.90
N THR A 439 27.66 32.15 3.76
CA THR A 439 26.49 32.24 2.88
C THR A 439 25.21 31.65 3.49
N ARG A 440 25.35 30.76 4.48
CA ARG A 440 24.24 30.05 5.15
C ARG A 440 23.27 29.42 4.15
N SER A 441 23.80 28.88 3.05
CA SER A 441 23.02 28.33 1.95
C SER A 441 23.34 26.87 1.74
N MET A 442 22.32 26.01 1.86
CA MET A 442 22.43 24.58 1.56
C MET A 442 22.90 24.34 0.12
N GLU A 443 22.49 25.19 -0.83
CA GLU A 443 22.96 25.14 -2.21
C GLU A 443 24.47 25.31 -2.32
N LYS A 444 25.01 26.29 -1.61
CA LYS A 444 26.45 26.58 -1.62
C LYS A 444 27.24 25.50 -0.89
N PHE A 445 26.72 25.00 0.23
CA PHE A 445 27.32 23.89 0.97
C PHE A 445 27.44 22.62 0.12
N ILE A 446 26.35 22.24 -0.55
CA ILE A 446 26.33 21.07 -1.44
C ILE A 446 27.21 21.34 -2.68
N GLY A 447 27.20 22.56 -3.21
CA GLY A 447 28.03 22.93 -4.36
C GLY A 447 29.52 22.70 -4.12
N GLU A 448 30.05 23.15 -2.99
CA GLU A 448 31.47 22.98 -2.65
C GLU A 448 31.81 21.52 -2.31
N PHE A 449 30.92 20.83 -1.58
CA PHE A 449 31.04 19.38 -1.33
C PHE A 449 31.14 18.58 -2.64
N LYS A 450 30.36 18.94 -3.67
CA LYS A 450 30.43 18.27 -4.98
C LYS A 450 31.70 18.61 -5.74
N ALA A 451 32.15 19.87 -5.66
CA ALA A 451 33.33 20.35 -6.36
C ALA A 451 34.60 19.62 -5.89
N SER A 452 34.67 19.22 -4.61
CA SER A 452 35.83 18.50 -4.09
C SER A 452 36.01 17.10 -4.69
N PHE A 453 34.96 16.47 -5.24
CA PHE A 453 35.09 15.17 -5.92
C PHE A 453 35.96 15.23 -7.17
N ASN A 454 36.18 16.41 -7.75
CA ASN A 454 37.10 16.57 -8.89
C ASN A 454 38.57 16.35 -8.52
N PHE A 455 38.89 16.28 -7.22
CA PHE A 455 40.24 16.12 -6.70
C PHE A 455 40.44 14.82 -5.91
N MET A 456 39.49 13.87 -6.02
CA MET A 456 39.54 12.58 -5.31
C MET A 456 39.55 11.46 -6.35
N ASP A 457 40.61 10.66 -6.40
CA ASP A 457 40.76 9.59 -7.40
C ASP A 457 40.63 8.19 -6.78
N GLU A 458 40.56 8.11 -5.44
CA GLU A 458 40.39 6.85 -4.72
C GLU A 458 39.00 6.69 -4.08
N MET A 459 38.52 5.46 -4.06
CA MET A 459 37.24 5.11 -3.42
C MET A 459 37.22 5.42 -1.92
N SER A 460 38.36 5.24 -1.25
CA SER A 460 38.59 5.53 0.18
C SER A 460 38.41 7.02 0.49
N GLU A 461 38.94 7.90 -0.36
CA GLU A 461 38.81 9.36 -0.24
C GLU A 461 37.35 9.80 -0.37
N ILE A 462 36.62 9.23 -1.34
CA ILE A 462 35.18 9.49 -1.53
C ILE A 462 34.38 9.03 -0.31
N GLN A 463 34.69 7.85 0.23
CA GLN A 463 34.03 7.32 1.43
C GLN A 463 34.27 8.21 2.65
N ASP A 464 35.52 8.60 2.90
CA ASP A 464 35.87 9.50 4.01
C ASP A 464 35.20 10.87 3.87
N HIS A 465 35.20 11.42 2.65
CA HIS A 465 34.56 12.71 2.35
C HIS A 465 33.04 12.66 2.58
N CYS A 466 32.37 11.61 2.09
CA CYS A 466 30.96 11.37 2.35
C CYS A 466 30.66 11.17 3.83
N LYS A 467 31.52 10.44 4.55
CA LYS A 467 31.40 10.20 5.99
C LYS A 467 31.47 11.50 6.79
N LYS A 468 32.46 12.36 6.51
CA LYS A 468 32.59 13.70 7.12
C LYS A 468 31.35 14.56 6.87
N PHE A 469 30.82 14.53 5.65
CA PHE A 469 29.62 15.29 5.29
C PHE A 469 28.40 14.82 6.09
N LEU A 470 28.16 13.52 6.16
CA LEU A 470 27.02 12.96 6.90
C LEU A 470 27.18 13.17 8.41
N ASN A 471 28.39 13.05 8.96
CA ASN A 471 28.66 13.32 10.37
C ASN A 471 28.41 14.79 10.74
N SER A 472 28.71 15.73 9.84
CA SER A 472 28.39 17.15 10.04
C SER A 472 26.89 17.37 10.19
N PHE A 473 26.07 16.66 9.40
CA PHE A 473 24.61 16.69 9.53
C PHE A 473 24.12 16.03 10.83
N ILE A 474 24.74 14.92 11.27
CA ILE A 474 24.41 14.26 12.53
C ILE A 474 24.72 15.15 13.73
N ALA A 475 25.84 15.87 13.70
CA ALA A 475 26.29 16.75 14.78
C ALA A 475 25.30 17.89 15.09
N VAL A 476 24.58 18.40 14.07
CA VAL A 476 23.53 19.43 14.26
C VAL A 476 22.28 18.85 14.94
N ARG A 477 22.09 17.53 14.90
CA ARG A 477 20.93 16.79 15.45
C ARG A 477 19.61 17.13 14.73
N GLY A 478 18.50 16.60 15.26
CA GLY A 478 17.15 16.86 14.74
C GLY A 478 16.97 16.44 13.28
N GLY A 479 16.41 17.33 12.46
CA GLY A 479 16.12 17.06 11.06
C GLY A 479 17.36 16.72 10.22
N TYR A 480 18.53 17.31 10.53
CA TYR A 480 19.77 17.03 9.81
C TYR A 480 20.31 15.62 10.09
N ALA A 481 20.20 15.13 11.33
CA ALA A 481 20.60 13.75 11.65
C ALA A 481 19.74 12.71 10.90
N ASN A 482 18.44 12.99 10.72
CA ASN A 482 17.58 12.13 9.91
C ASN A 482 17.93 12.21 8.42
N ALA A 483 18.26 13.40 7.91
CA ALA A 483 18.72 13.58 6.54
C ALA A 483 20.03 12.85 6.26
N ALA A 484 20.98 12.84 7.20
CA ALA A 484 22.21 12.07 7.09
C ALA A 484 21.95 10.56 6.95
N LYS A 485 21.10 10.00 7.83
CA LYS A 485 20.73 8.57 7.77
C LYS A 485 20.02 8.22 6.45
N PHE A 486 19.16 9.11 5.99
CA PHE A 486 18.45 8.94 4.71
C PHE A 486 19.41 8.96 3.52
N LEU A 487 20.30 9.95 3.42
CA LEU A 487 21.29 10.05 2.35
C LEU A 487 22.25 8.86 2.34
N ARG A 488 22.73 8.44 3.52
CA ARG A 488 23.55 7.22 3.67
C ARG A 488 22.85 6.01 3.05
N LYS A 489 21.58 5.76 3.42
CA LYS A 489 20.81 4.61 2.91
C LYS A 489 20.64 4.68 1.38
N LYS A 490 20.36 5.87 0.84
CA LYS A 490 20.17 6.07 -0.60
C LYS A 490 21.47 5.90 -1.38
N TRP A 491 22.61 6.42 -0.89
CA TRP A 491 23.91 6.23 -1.54
C TRP A 491 24.33 4.77 -1.55
N ILE A 492 24.34 4.10 -0.38
CA ILE A 492 24.72 2.68 -0.29
C ILE A 492 23.80 1.82 -1.18
N GLY A 493 22.48 2.02 -1.10
CA GLY A 493 21.52 1.27 -1.91
C GLY A 493 21.71 1.49 -3.41
N ALA A 494 21.84 2.75 -3.85
CA ALA A 494 21.99 3.06 -5.28
C ALA A 494 23.31 2.55 -5.85
N ILE A 495 24.41 2.64 -5.11
CA ILE A 495 25.73 2.14 -5.54
C ILE A 495 25.71 0.61 -5.61
N LYS A 496 25.16 -0.08 -4.60
CA LYS A 496 25.04 -1.53 -4.59
C LYS A 496 24.15 -2.05 -5.73
N THR A 497 22.99 -1.44 -5.96
CA THR A 497 22.07 -1.87 -7.02
C THR A 497 22.61 -1.59 -8.42
N LYS A 498 23.25 -0.44 -8.66
CA LYS A 498 23.68 -0.04 -10.01
C LYS A 498 25.06 -0.56 -10.39
N LEU A 499 25.96 -0.71 -9.43
CA LEU A 499 27.37 -1.05 -9.67
C LEU A 499 27.79 -2.37 -9.01
N GLY A 500 26.97 -2.97 -8.14
CA GLY A 500 27.36 -4.17 -7.39
C GLY A 500 28.46 -3.93 -6.35
N ILE A 501 28.79 -2.66 -6.06
CA ILE A 501 29.86 -2.28 -5.15
C ILE A 501 29.29 -2.12 -3.74
N ASP A 502 29.90 -2.80 -2.76
CA ASP A 502 29.59 -2.61 -1.35
C ASP A 502 30.29 -1.34 -0.83
N PHE A 503 29.55 -0.23 -0.89
CA PHE A 503 30.01 1.08 -0.43
C PHE A 503 29.77 1.24 1.07
N ILE A 504 30.85 1.36 1.85
CA ILE A 504 30.77 1.35 3.33
C ILE A 504 30.89 2.78 3.86
N LEU A 505 29.84 3.25 4.54
CA LEU A 505 29.83 4.52 5.26
C LEU A 505 29.44 4.26 6.71
N ASP A 506 30.38 4.16 7.63
CA ASP A 506 30.08 3.97 9.06
C ASP A 506 29.96 5.34 9.75
N ILE A 507 28.74 5.74 10.14
CA ILE A 507 28.40 7.08 10.67
C ILE A 507 27.50 7.01 11.89
#